data_AF-A0A354BKG0-F1
#
_entry.id   AF-A0A354BKG0-F1
#
_cell.length_a   1.000
_cell.length_b   1.000
_cell.length_c   1.000
_cell.angle_alpha   90.00
_cell.angle_beta   90.00
_cell.angle_gamma   90.00
#
_symmetry.space_group_name_H-M   'P 1'
#
loop_
_entity.id
_entity.type
_entity.pdbx_description
1 polymer ?
#
loop_
_entity_poly.entity_id
_entity_poly.type
_entity_poly.pdbx_seq_one_letter_code
_entity_poly.pdbx_strand_id
1 'polypeptide(L)'
;MRQWQNIPLYGRIIIALVLGIITGLLLGDRAALLAVPGKLVLRLLGALAPALILAAIVHTFMTTNLGGPLAGRLPRLLLLNTLVAITVGLTVANVIQPGHGAGLTPPSPPEEASKSANPLALFLENVPKSLLGPLGDDGKVIGVIFIAVAFGMALRQERARPLGTVGHLVELFLDSLITILHWIIAVVPLAVFGIVASIVGTEG
;
A
#
# COMPACT_ATOMS: atom_id res chain seq x y z
N MET A 1 -29.01 -11.16 9.19
CA MET A 1 -27.83 -10.86 8.33
C MET A 1 -27.98 -9.64 7.41
N ARG A 2 -29.20 -9.18 7.06
CA ARG A 2 -29.42 -8.01 6.17
C ARG A 2 -29.09 -6.62 6.77
N GLN A 3 -29.14 -6.44 8.10
CA GLN A 3 -28.96 -5.12 8.72
C GLN A 3 -27.49 -4.65 8.78
N TRP A 4 -26.51 -5.58 8.73
CA TRP A 4 -25.09 -5.23 8.75
C TRP A 4 -24.61 -4.64 7.42
N GLN A 5 -25.27 -4.96 6.30
CA GLN A 5 -24.86 -4.50 4.97
C GLN A 5 -25.24 -3.05 4.66
N ASN A 6 -26.20 -2.46 5.37
CA ASN A 6 -26.66 -1.08 5.10
C ASN A 6 -25.80 0.02 5.73
N ILE A 7 -24.84 -0.32 6.59
CA ILE A 7 -23.91 0.65 7.16
C ILE A 7 -22.76 0.85 6.17
N PRO A 8 -22.46 2.10 5.74
CA PRO A 8 -21.34 2.38 4.85
C PRO A 8 -20.00 1.99 5.50
N LEU A 9 -19.01 1.60 4.70
CA LEU A 9 -17.73 1.10 5.22
C LEU A 9 -17.05 2.06 6.19
N TYR A 10 -17.08 3.37 5.92
CA TYR A 10 -16.54 4.38 6.83
C TYR A 10 -17.23 4.34 8.20
N GLY A 11 -18.55 4.13 8.25
CA GLY A 11 -19.31 4.02 9.48
C GLY A 11 -18.92 2.77 10.28
N ARG A 12 -18.67 1.65 9.59
CA ARG A 12 -18.18 0.42 10.23
C ARG A 12 -16.79 0.61 10.82
N ILE A 13 -15.90 1.33 10.12
CA ILE A 13 -14.54 1.62 10.60
C ILE A 13 -14.59 2.53 11.84
N ILE A 14 -15.44 3.57 11.84
CA ILE A 14 -15.59 4.45 13.01
C ILE A 14 -16.14 3.67 14.22
N ILE A 15 -17.18 2.85 14.02
CA ILE A 15 -17.73 2.02 15.10
C ILE A 15 -16.67 1.05 15.62
N ALA A 16 -15.93 0.39 14.72
CA ALA A 16 -14.83 -0.50 15.09
C ALA A 16 -13.71 0.21 15.85
N LEU A 17 -13.38 1.45 15.48
CA LEU A 17 -12.40 2.29 16.16
C LEU A 17 -12.84 2.59 17.59
N VAL A 18 -14.06 3.09 17.77
CA VAL A 18 -14.61 3.44 19.09
C VAL A 18 -14.71 2.21 19.98
N LEU A 19 -15.25 1.10 19.44
CA LEU A 19 -15.29 -0.17 20.17
C LEU A 19 -13.89 -0.67 20.51
N GLY A 20 -12.92 -0.49 19.62
CA GLY A 20 -11.53 -0.87 19.82
C GLY A 20 -10.92 -0.13 21.01
N ILE A 21 -11.10 1.19 21.06
CA ILE A 21 -10.63 2.03 22.18
C ILE A 21 -11.25 1.56 23.51
N ILE A 22 -12.58 1.40 23.56
CA ILE A 22 -13.28 0.96 24.78
C ILE A 22 -12.76 -0.42 25.22
N THR A 23 -12.62 -1.36 24.28
CA THR A 23 -12.16 -2.72 24.57
C THR A 23 -10.71 -2.72 25.04
N GLY A 24 -9.84 -1.90 24.44
CA GLY A 24 -8.43 -1.76 24.85
C GLY A 24 -8.31 -1.29 26.29
N LEU A 25 -9.05 -0.24 26.67
CA LEU A 25 -9.06 0.29 28.05
C LEU A 25 -9.59 -0.72 29.08
N LEU A 26 -10.53 -1.59 28.69
CA LEU A 26 -11.11 -2.60 29.59
C LEU A 26 -10.24 -3.85 29.75
N LEU A 27 -9.56 -4.29 28.67
CA LEU A 27 -8.82 -5.56 28.65
C LEU A 27 -7.32 -5.39 28.99
N GLY A 28 -6.75 -4.19 28.88
CA GLY A 28 -5.33 -3.92 29.11
C GLY A 28 -4.43 -4.85 28.29
N ASP A 29 -3.42 -5.45 28.93
CA ASP A 29 -2.43 -6.34 28.29
C ASP A 29 -3.03 -7.53 27.51
N ARG A 30 -4.21 -8.02 27.90
CA ARG A 30 -4.88 -9.11 27.18
C ARG A 30 -5.37 -8.69 25.79
N ALA A 31 -5.44 -7.39 25.52
CA ALA A 31 -5.83 -6.85 24.22
C ALA A 31 -4.81 -7.17 23.11
N ALA A 32 -3.56 -7.52 23.46
CA ALA A 32 -2.52 -7.89 22.50
C ALA A 32 -2.92 -9.06 21.58
N LEU A 33 -3.73 -10.01 22.09
CA LEU A 33 -4.22 -11.15 21.30
C LEU A 33 -5.20 -10.74 20.19
N LEU A 34 -5.92 -9.63 20.37
CA LEU A 34 -6.84 -9.12 19.36
C LEU A 34 -6.10 -8.53 18.15
N ALA A 35 -4.81 -8.20 18.27
CA ALA A 35 -4.01 -7.73 17.14
C ALA A 35 -3.69 -8.82 16.11
N VAL A 36 -3.67 -10.10 16.49
CA VAL A 36 -3.29 -11.21 15.61
C VAL A 36 -4.12 -11.25 14.32
N PRO A 37 -5.47 -11.28 14.35
CA PRO A 37 -6.27 -11.24 13.14
C PRO A 37 -6.10 -9.93 12.36
N GLY A 38 -5.91 -8.79 13.04
CA GLY A 38 -5.69 -7.51 12.37
C GLY A 38 -4.37 -7.46 11.60
N LYS A 39 -3.28 -7.93 12.22
CA LYS A 39 -1.96 -8.03 11.58
C LYS A 39 -1.99 -8.94 10.36
N LEU A 40 -2.76 -10.04 10.40
CA LEU A 40 -2.94 -10.91 9.24
C LEU A 40 -3.60 -10.16 8.07
N VAL A 41 -4.67 -9.42 8.32
CA VAL A 41 -5.35 -8.61 7.29
C VAL A 41 -4.42 -7.56 6.70
N LEU A 42 -3.64 -6.86 7.54
CA LEU A 42 -2.65 -5.88 7.08
C LEU A 42 -1.54 -6.53 6.24
N ARG A 43 -1.08 -7.72 6.61
CA ARG A 43 -0.10 -8.49 5.82
C ARG A 43 -0.67 -8.90 4.47
N LEU A 44 -1.92 -9.34 4.41
CA LEU A 44 -2.60 -9.69 3.16
C LEU A 44 -2.76 -8.45 2.26
N LEU A 45 -3.15 -7.30 2.82
CA LEU A 45 -3.18 -6.02 2.09
C LEU A 45 -1.80 -5.62 1.57
N GLY A 46 -0.76 -5.77 2.40
CA GLY A 46 0.62 -5.46 2.03
C GLY A 46 1.15 -6.38 0.91
N ALA A 47 0.86 -7.68 0.98
CA ALA A 47 1.27 -8.66 -0.04
C ALA A 47 0.56 -8.45 -1.39
N LEU A 48 -0.68 -7.95 -1.38
CA LEU A 48 -1.41 -7.61 -2.60
C LEU A 48 -0.89 -6.35 -3.29
N ALA A 49 -0.28 -5.42 -2.55
CA ALA A 49 0.13 -4.13 -3.10
C ALA A 49 1.14 -4.27 -4.26
N PRO A 50 2.24 -5.04 -4.17
CA PRO A 50 3.14 -5.29 -5.30
C PRO A 50 2.42 -5.84 -6.53
N ALA A 51 1.59 -6.87 -6.36
CA ALA A 51 0.88 -7.51 -7.47
C ALA A 51 -0.11 -6.55 -8.16
N LEU A 52 -0.85 -5.77 -7.37
CA LEU A 52 -1.78 -4.75 -7.86
C LEU A 52 -1.05 -3.65 -8.62
N ILE A 53 0.08 -3.15 -8.09
CA ILE A 53 0.88 -2.11 -8.75
C ILE A 53 1.40 -2.62 -10.09
N LEU A 54 1.90 -3.86 -10.15
CA LEU A 54 2.35 -4.46 -11.39
C LEU A 54 1.22 -4.53 -12.42
N ALA A 55 0.10 -5.15 -12.05
CA ALA A 55 -1.04 -5.34 -12.94
C ALA A 55 -1.60 -4.00 -13.44
N ALA A 56 -1.77 -3.03 -12.54
CA ALA A 56 -2.32 -1.71 -12.86
C ALA A 56 -1.42 -0.94 -13.83
N ILE A 57 -0.11 -0.97 -13.63
CA ILE A 57 0.84 -0.25 -14.50
C ILE A 57 0.90 -0.92 -15.88
N VAL A 58 1.00 -2.25 -15.94
CA VAL A 58 1.00 -2.99 -17.21
C VAL A 58 -0.29 -2.66 -17.99
N HIS A 59 -1.45 -2.76 -17.35
CA HIS A 59 -2.74 -2.44 -17.96
C HIS A 59 -2.79 -0.99 -18.48
N THR A 60 -2.35 -0.03 -17.67
CA THR A 60 -2.37 1.40 -18.03
C THR A 60 -1.50 1.68 -19.24
N PHE A 61 -0.27 1.16 -19.28
CA PHE A 61 0.67 1.38 -20.39
C PHE A 61 0.25 0.66 -21.69
N MET A 62 -0.50 -0.44 -21.59
CA MET A 62 -1.03 -1.15 -22.77
C MET A 62 -2.23 -0.44 -23.40
N THR A 63 -3.11 0.14 -22.58
CA THR A 63 -4.38 0.75 -23.03
C THR A 63 -4.25 2.22 -23.36
N THR A 64 -3.39 2.94 -22.64
CA THR A 64 -3.23 4.39 -22.77
C THR A 64 -2.35 4.75 -23.97
N ASN A 65 -2.86 5.63 -24.84
CA ASN A 65 -2.01 6.30 -25.81
C ASN A 65 -1.29 7.48 -25.15
N LEU A 66 -0.04 7.25 -24.74
CA LEU A 66 0.87 8.28 -24.22
C LEU A 66 1.34 9.22 -25.36
N GLY A 67 0.43 9.96 -25.97
CA GLY A 67 0.70 10.94 -27.02
C GLY A 67 0.24 12.34 -26.63
N GLY A 68 1.08 13.35 -26.89
CA GLY A 68 0.72 14.76 -26.75
C GLY A 68 1.18 15.45 -25.44
N PRO A 69 0.74 16.69 -25.19
CA PRO A 69 1.22 17.53 -24.08
C PRO A 69 0.87 16.96 -22.70
N LEU A 70 -0.07 16.01 -22.61
CA LEU A 70 -0.43 15.33 -21.37
C LEU A 70 0.73 14.47 -20.81
N ALA A 71 1.55 13.86 -21.67
CA ALA A 71 2.65 12.99 -21.26
C ALA A 71 3.72 13.74 -20.44
N GLY A 72 3.95 15.03 -20.73
CA GLY A 72 4.86 15.88 -19.96
C GLY A 72 4.19 16.62 -18.80
N ARG A 73 2.90 16.97 -18.92
CA ARG A 73 2.17 17.73 -17.89
C ARG A 73 1.86 16.88 -16.65
N LEU A 74 1.46 15.62 -16.83
CA LEU A 74 1.11 14.72 -15.72
C LEU A 74 2.26 14.51 -14.72
N PRO A 75 3.47 14.06 -15.13
CA PRO A 75 4.56 13.88 -14.19
C PRO A 75 4.96 15.20 -13.53
N ARG A 76 4.92 16.33 -14.25
CA ARG A 76 5.21 17.65 -13.67
C ARG A 76 4.22 18.01 -12.56
N LEU A 77 2.92 17.81 -12.79
CA LEU A 77 1.88 18.08 -11.80
C LEU A 77 2.03 17.17 -10.57
N LEU A 78 2.32 15.88 -10.79
CA LEU A 78 2.53 14.91 -9.70
C LEU A 78 3.77 15.25 -8.88
N LEU A 79 4.90 15.59 -9.51
CA LEU A 79 6.12 15.98 -8.81
C LEU A 79 5.91 17.24 -7.97
N LEU A 80 5.26 18.25 -8.54
CA LEU A 80 4.98 19.49 -7.81
C LEU A 80 4.04 19.25 -6.62
N ASN A 81 2.98 18.46 -6.82
CA ASN A 81 2.04 18.09 -5.76
C ASN A 81 2.75 17.33 -4.62
N THR A 82 3.60 16.35 -4.95
CA THR A 82 4.36 15.58 -3.97
C THR A 82 5.35 16.44 -3.21
N LEU A 83 6.05 17.36 -3.87
CA LEU A 83 6.95 18.31 -3.21
C LEU A 83 6.19 19.20 -2.22
N VAL A 84 5.04 19.73 -2.62
CA VAL A 84 4.20 20.55 -1.74
C VAL A 84 3.66 19.71 -0.56
N ALA A 85 3.22 18.48 -0.80
CA ALA A 85 2.73 17.60 0.27
C ALA A 85 3.84 17.24 1.28
N ILE A 86 5.05 16.89 0.81
CA ILE A 86 6.20 16.55 1.67
C ILE A 86 6.63 17.75 2.49
N THR A 87 6.73 18.93 1.87
CA THR A 87 7.12 20.16 2.60
C THR A 87 6.13 20.48 3.70
N VAL A 88 4.82 20.49 3.40
CA VAL A 88 3.77 20.71 4.41
C VAL A 88 3.82 19.64 5.50
N GLY A 89 3.94 18.36 5.13
CA GLY A 89 4.00 17.25 6.09
C GLY A 89 5.19 17.37 7.05
N LEU A 90 6.37 17.70 6.52
CA LEU A 90 7.57 17.93 7.33
C LEU A 90 7.43 19.18 8.21
N THR A 91 6.84 20.26 7.71
CA THR A 91 6.61 21.46 8.53
C THR A 91 5.70 21.14 9.72
N VAL A 92 4.57 20.47 9.48
CA VAL A 92 3.63 20.09 10.54
C VAL A 92 4.27 19.12 11.53
N ALA A 93 4.99 18.10 11.04
CA ALA A 93 5.68 17.13 11.89
C ALA A 93 6.75 17.78 12.79
N ASN A 94 7.52 18.73 12.26
CA ASN A 94 8.56 19.43 13.04
C ASN A 94 7.99 20.42 14.07
N VAL A 95 6.79 20.97 13.82
CA VAL A 95 6.12 21.91 14.74
C VAL A 95 5.35 21.18 15.84
N ILE A 96 4.56 20.16 15.49
CA ILE A 96 3.73 19.42 16.45
C ILE A 96 4.56 18.38 17.21
N GLN A 97 5.64 17.87 16.60
CA GLN A 97 6.52 16.84 17.16
C GLN A 97 5.75 15.64 17.74
N PRO A 98 4.90 14.99 16.93
CA PRO A 98 4.10 13.86 17.41
C PRO A 98 5.01 12.74 17.91
N GLY A 99 4.76 12.27 19.13
CA GLY A 99 5.55 11.23 19.80
C GLY A 99 6.58 11.74 20.80
N HIS A 100 6.85 13.05 20.87
CA HIS A 100 7.69 13.60 21.93
C HIS A 100 7.01 13.40 23.31
N GLY A 101 7.65 12.64 24.19
CA GLY A 101 7.09 12.26 25.50
C GLY A 101 6.21 11.01 25.52
N ALA A 102 6.03 10.30 24.39
CA ALA A 102 5.19 9.10 24.32
C ALA A 102 5.82 7.84 24.95
N GLY A 103 7.06 7.90 25.46
CA GLY A 103 7.72 6.78 26.15
C GLY A 103 7.91 5.51 25.30
N LEU A 104 7.68 5.59 23.98
CA LEU A 104 7.78 4.46 23.08
C LEU A 104 9.24 4.02 22.99
N THR A 105 9.51 2.76 23.34
CA THR A 105 10.85 2.17 23.13
C THR A 105 11.10 2.16 21.63
N PRO A 106 12.11 2.87 21.11
CA PRO A 106 12.40 2.82 19.69
C PRO A 106 12.74 1.37 19.33
N PRO A 107 12.12 0.79 18.29
CA PRO A 107 12.55 -0.52 17.80
C PRO A 107 14.04 -0.44 17.44
N SER A 108 14.77 -1.53 17.69
CA SER A 108 16.19 -1.64 17.31
C SER A 108 16.39 -1.11 15.90
N PRO A 109 17.38 -0.23 15.64
CA PRO A 109 17.58 0.34 14.33
C PRO A 109 17.67 -0.80 13.30
N PRO A 110 16.87 -0.77 12.22
CA PRO A 110 17.11 -1.66 11.10
C PRO A 110 18.57 -1.47 10.64
N GLU A 111 19.31 -2.55 10.42
CA GLU A 111 20.69 -2.52 9.90
C GLU A 111 20.83 -1.72 8.57
N GLU A 112 19.71 -1.36 7.94
CA GLU A 112 19.63 -0.58 6.72
C GLU A 112 19.74 0.95 6.90
N ALA A 113 19.67 1.48 8.12
CA ALA A 113 19.78 2.92 8.37
C ALA A 113 21.15 3.53 7.99
N SER A 114 22.13 2.69 7.64
CA SER A 114 23.47 3.07 7.19
C SER A 114 23.62 3.11 5.65
N LYS A 115 22.61 2.71 4.86
CA LYS A 115 22.73 2.66 3.40
C LYS A 115 22.57 4.05 2.74
N SER A 116 23.68 4.76 2.75
CA SER A 116 24.14 5.81 1.84
C SER A 116 23.20 7.01 1.56
N ALA A 117 23.70 8.20 1.89
CA ALA A 117 23.26 9.48 1.34
C ALA A 117 23.50 9.63 -0.18
N ASN A 118 23.81 8.54 -0.89
CA ASN A 118 24.11 8.55 -2.32
C ASN A 118 22.84 8.15 -3.12
N PRO A 119 22.21 9.10 -3.85
CA PRO A 119 20.99 8.82 -4.61
C PRO A 119 21.19 7.76 -5.70
N LEU A 120 22.40 7.60 -6.24
CA LEU A 120 22.71 6.54 -7.21
C LEU A 120 22.72 5.14 -6.58
N ALA A 121 23.20 5.01 -5.35
CA ALA A 121 23.21 3.71 -4.66
C ALA A 121 21.80 3.28 -4.29
N LEU A 122 20.96 4.22 -3.84
CA LEU A 122 19.52 3.97 -3.62
C LEU A 122 18.81 3.58 -4.91
N PHE A 123 19.12 4.24 -6.03
CA PHE A 123 18.54 3.86 -7.32
C PHE A 123 18.94 2.44 -7.73
N LEU A 124 20.22 2.10 -7.64
CA LEU A 124 20.74 0.77 -7.98
C LEU A 124 20.20 -0.33 -7.05
N GLU A 125 20.02 -0.05 -5.77
CA GLU A 125 19.43 -1.00 -4.82
C GLU A 125 17.97 -1.31 -5.12
N ASN A 126 17.24 -0.36 -5.68
CA ASN A 126 15.85 -0.52 -6.07
C ASN A 126 15.68 -1.21 -7.43
N VAL A 127 16.74 -1.35 -8.23
CA VAL A 127 16.69 -2.14 -9.47
C VAL A 127 16.73 -3.64 -9.11
N PRO A 128 15.72 -4.42 -9.52
CA PRO A 128 15.69 -5.84 -9.25
C PRO A 128 16.88 -6.57 -9.87
N LYS A 129 17.54 -7.42 -9.08
CA LYS A 129 18.52 -8.37 -9.60
C LYS A 129 17.88 -9.51 -10.40
N SER A 130 16.58 -9.75 -10.20
CA SER A 130 15.80 -10.82 -10.83
C SER A 130 14.34 -10.38 -11.07
N LEU A 131 13.68 -10.96 -12.08
CA LEU A 131 12.32 -10.58 -12.49
C LEU A 131 11.24 -10.88 -11.44
N LEU A 132 11.43 -11.92 -10.61
CA LEU A 132 10.47 -12.32 -9.57
C LEU A 132 10.82 -11.78 -8.18
N GLY A 133 12.03 -11.24 -7.99
CA GLY A 133 12.49 -10.74 -6.68
C GLY A 133 11.54 -9.70 -6.05
N PRO A 134 11.11 -8.67 -6.79
CA PRO A 134 10.22 -7.63 -6.24
C PRO A 134 8.81 -8.09 -5.90
N LEU A 135 8.38 -9.25 -6.40
CA LEU A 135 7.05 -9.82 -6.17
C LEU A 135 7.01 -10.78 -4.98
N GLY A 136 8.16 -11.34 -4.58
CA GLY A 136 8.28 -12.38 -3.56
C GLY A 136 8.19 -11.83 -2.15
N ASP A 137 9.23 -11.13 -1.68
CA ASP A 137 9.33 -10.76 -0.25
C ASP A 137 10.17 -9.48 0.01
N ASP A 138 10.74 -8.83 -1.01
CA ASP A 138 11.66 -7.70 -0.81
C ASP A 138 10.97 -6.32 -0.68
N GLY A 139 9.65 -6.23 -0.86
CA GLY A 139 8.89 -4.99 -0.66
C GLY A 139 9.32 -3.79 -1.53
N LYS A 140 10.20 -3.98 -2.52
CA LYS A 140 10.76 -2.93 -3.37
C LYS A 140 9.73 -2.47 -4.40
N VAL A 141 8.81 -1.61 -3.97
CA VAL A 141 7.75 -1.04 -4.81
C VAL A 141 8.30 -0.38 -6.08
N ILE A 142 9.43 0.35 -5.97
CA ILE A 142 10.09 0.95 -7.14
C ILE A 142 10.52 -0.11 -8.15
N GLY A 143 11.09 -1.23 -7.70
CA GLY A 143 11.49 -2.32 -8.58
C GLY A 143 10.30 -2.96 -9.32
N VAL A 144 9.17 -3.13 -8.63
CA VAL A 144 7.92 -3.62 -9.23
C VAL A 144 7.43 -2.67 -10.32
N ILE A 145 7.44 -1.36 -10.05
CA ILE A 145 7.05 -0.32 -11.02
C ILE A 145 7.93 -0.40 -12.27
N PHE A 146 9.25 -0.51 -12.13
CA PHE A 146 10.17 -0.62 -13.28
C PHE A 146 9.87 -1.83 -14.16
N ILE A 147 9.71 -3.02 -13.56
CA ILE A 147 9.36 -4.24 -14.29
C ILE A 147 8.02 -4.07 -14.99
N ALA A 148 7.02 -3.52 -14.29
CA ALA A 148 5.68 -3.35 -14.82
C ALA A 148 5.63 -2.40 -16.04
N VAL A 149 6.38 -1.29 -16.00
CA VAL A 149 6.48 -0.36 -17.14
C VAL A 149 7.17 -1.03 -18.33
N ALA A 150 8.31 -1.70 -18.10
CA ALA A 150 9.05 -2.39 -19.16
C ALA A 150 8.19 -3.48 -19.82
N PHE A 151 7.50 -4.28 -18.99
CA PHE A 151 6.62 -5.34 -19.45
C PHE A 151 5.39 -4.79 -20.20
N GLY A 152 4.73 -3.76 -19.67
CA GLY A 152 3.62 -3.09 -20.33
C GLY A 152 3.99 -2.49 -21.69
N MET A 153 5.20 -1.92 -21.81
CA MET A 153 5.71 -1.39 -23.08
C MET A 153 6.00 -2.50 -24.11
N ALA A 154 6.53 -3.64 -23.69
CA ALA A 154 6.71 -4.80 -24.56
C ALA A 154 5.36 -5.35 -25.05
N LEU A 155 4.39 -5.52 -24.15
CA LEU A 155 3.06 -6.01 -24.49
C LEU A 155 2.25 -5.03 -25.35
N ARG A 156 2.52 -3.72 -25.25
CA ARG A 156 1.87 -2.70 -26.10
C ARG A 156 2.14 -2.94 -27.59
N GLN A 157 3.33 -3.42 -27.96
CA GLN A 157 3.69 -3.72 -29.35
C GLN A 157 2.96 -4.96 -29.88
N GLU A 158 2.72 -5.94 -29.02
CA GLU A 158 2.06 -7.20 -29.37
C GLU A 158 0.53 -7.15 -29.24
N ARG A 159 -0.04 -5.98 -28.94
CA ARG A 159 -1.49 -5.75 -28.79
C ARG A 159 -2.30 -6.16 -30.03
N ALA A 160 -1.70 -6.12 -31.22
CA ALA A 160 -2.35 -6.42 -32.49
C ALA A 160 -2.27 -7.90 -32.93
N ARG A 161 -1.55 -8.77 -32.20
CA ARG A 161 -1.48 -10.20 -32.56
C ARG A 161 -2.80 -10.93 -32.25
N PRO A 162 -3.27 -11.85 -33.13
CA PRO A 162 -4.58 -12.50 -33.04
C PRO A 162 -4.65 -13.68 -32.05
N LEU A 163 -3.93 -13.62 -30.93
CA LEU A 163 -4.27 -14.43 -29.75
C LEU A 163 -5.34 -13.65 -29.01
N GLY A 164 -6.48 -14.25 -28.64
CA GLY A 164 -7.57 -13.59 -27.89
C GLY A 164 -6.98 -12.60 -26.87
N THR A 165 -7.21 -11.32 -27.11
CA THR A 165 -6.27 -10.20 -26.86
C THR A 165 -5.47 -10.27 -25.55
N VAL A 166 -4.14 -10.13 -25.60
CA VAL A 166 -3.26 -10.07 -24.40
C VAL A 166 -3.74 -9.06 -23.35
N GLY A 167 -4.33 -7.96 -23.80
CA GLY A 167 -4.96 -6.97 -22.92
C GLY A 167 -6.09 -7.54 -22.06
N HIS A 168 -6.89 -8.48 -22.58
CA HIS A 168 -7.98 -9.10 -21.84
C HIS A 168 -7.47 -9.99 -20.70
N LEU A 169 -6.32 -10.65 -20.89
CA LEU A 169 -5.69 -11.42 -19.82
C LEU A 169 -5.20 -10.50 -18.68
N VAL A 170 -4.59 -9.37 -19.02
CA VAL A 170 -4.12 -8.37 -18.05
C VAL A 170 -5.29 -7.72 -17.32
N GLU A 171 -6.37 -7.40 -18.03
CA GLU A 171 -7.61 -6.87 -17.47
C GLU A 171 -8.26 -7.87 -16.50
N LEU A 172 -8.44 -9.13 -16.92
CA LEU A 172 -8.97 -10.19 -16.05
C LEU A 172 -8.11 -10.41 -14.80
N PHE A 173 -6.78 -10.33 -14.95
CA PHE A 173 -5.86 -10.43 -13.83
C PHE A 173 -6.00 -9.24 -12.86
N LEU A 174 -6.07 -8.01 -13.38
CA LEU A 174 -6.30 -6.81 -12.57
C LEU A 174 -7.66 -6.87 -11.85
N ASP A 175 -8.73 -7.23 -12.55
CA ASP A 175 -10.07 -7.36 -11.99
C ASP A 175 -10.15 -8.45 -10.91
N SER A 176 -9.43 -9.55 -11.09
CA SER A 176 -9.30 -10.61 -10.09
C SER A 176 -8.63 -10.07 -8.82
N LEU A 177 -7.53 -9.34 -8.96
CA LEU A 177 -6.83 -8.72 -7.82
C LEU A 177 -7.69 -7.65 -7.13
N ILE A 178 -8.43 -6.84 -7.89
CA ILE A 178 -9.37 -5.85 -7.35
C ILE A 178 -10.50 -6.56 -6.60
N THR A 179 -11.01 -7.70 -7.09
CA THR A 179 -12.05 -8.48 -6.41
C THR A 179 -11.53 -9.03 -5.07
N ILE A 180 -10.32 -9.59 -5.05
CA ILE A 180 -9.66 -10.05 -3.82
C ILE A 180 -9.47 -8.87 -2.84
N LEU A 181 -9.04 -7.71 -3.33
CA LEU A 181 -8.92 -6.50 -2.53
C LEU A 181 -10.25 -6.12 -1.87
N HIS A 182 -11.38 -6.19 -2.58
CA HIS A 182 -12.70 -5.93 -2.02
C HIS A 182 -13.08 -6.92 -0.90
N TRP A 183 -12.74 -8.21 -1.06
CA TRP A 183 -12.98 -9.20 -0.02
C TRP A 183 -12.19 -8.88 1.25
N ILE A 184 -10.95 -8.43 1.11
CA ILE A 184 -10.12 -8.05 2.26
C ILE A 184 -10.62 -6.75 2.90
N ILE A 185 -10.99 -5.76 2.09
CA ILE A 185 -11.60 -4.50 2.57
C ILE A 185 -12.86 -4.76 3.40
N ALA A 186 -13.65 -5.79 3.08
CA ALA A 186 -14.82 -6.16 3.87
C ALA A 186 -14.46 -6.57 5.31
N VAL A 187 -13.26 -7.10 5.54
CA VAL A 187 -12.75 -7.55 6.85
C VAL A 187 -11.95 -6.44 7.56
N VAL A 188 -11.57 -5.36 6.88
CA VAL A 188 -10.79 -4.24 7.46
C VAL A 188 -11.38 -3.66 8.76
N PRO A 189 -12.70 -3.46 8.93
CA PRO A 189 -13.23 -2.95 10.20
C PRO A 189 -12.85 -3.83 11.40
N LEU A 190 -12.84 -5.16 11.22
CA LEU A 190 -12.42 -6.10 12.26
C LEU A 190 -10.92 -5.96 12.56
N ALA A 191 -10.11 -5.76 11.53
CA ALA A 191 -8.67 -5.55 11.68
C ALA A 191 -8.35 -4.26 12.44
N VAL A 192 -9.03 -3.16 12.09
CA VAL A 192 -8.90 -1.87 12.78
C VAL A 192 -9.29 -2.00 14.25
N PHE A 193 -10.42 -2.66 14.55
CA PHE A 193 -10.83 -2.94 15.93
C PHE A 193 -9.73 -3.65 16.73
N GLY A 194 -9.20 -4.76 16.21
CA GLY A 194 -8.21 -5.56 16.93
C GLY A 194 -6.86 -4.86 17.13
N ILE A 195 -6.40 -4.10 16.13
CA ILE A 195 -5.15 -3.34 16.23
C ILE A 195 -5.30 -2.18 17.21
N VAL A 196 -6.37 -1.41 17.10
CA VAL A 196 -6.59 -0.24 17.97
C VAL A 196 -6.80 -0.69 19.41
N ALA A 197 -7.58 -1.75 19.64
CA ALA A 197 -7.75 -2.32 20.98
C ALA A 197 -6.42 -2.75 21.58
N SER A 198 -5.55 -3.40 20.79
CA SER A 198 -4.23 -3.79 21.26
C SER A 198 -3.36 -2.58 21.60
N ILE A 199 -3.27 -1.58 20.71
CA ILE A 199 -2.41 -0.39 20.94
C ILE A 199 -2.89 0.35 22.19
N VAL A 200 -4.19 0.60 22.31
CA VAL A 200 -4.76 1.29 23.48
C VAL A 200 -4.62 0.45 24.76
N GLY A 201 -4.71 -0.88 24.68
CA GLY A 201 -4.56 -1.75 25.84
C GLY A 201 -3.13 -1.92 26.34
N THR A 202 -2.13 -1.81 25.46
CA THR A 202 -0.71 -1.98 25.83
C THR A 202 0.06 -0.67 26.00
N GLU A 203 -0.36 0.40 25.31
CA GLU A 203 0.35 1.69 25.28
C GLU A 203 -0.53 2.88 25.69
N GLY A 204 -1.82 2.67 25.99
CA GLY A 204 -2.81 3.71 26.31
C GLY A 204 -3.14 3.88 27.78
#